data_AF-A0A2N3E8Y4-F1
#
_entry.id   AF-A0A2N3E8Y4-F1
#
_cell.length_a   1.000
_cell.length_b   1.000
_cell.length_c   1.000
_cell.angle_alpha   90.00
_cell.angle_beta   90.00
_cell.angle_gamma   90.00
#
_symmetry.space_group_name_H-M   'P 1'
#
loop_
_entity.id
_entity.type
_entity.pdbx_description
1 polymer ?
#
loop_
_entity_poly.entity_id
_entity_poly.type
_entity_poly.pdbx_seq_one_letter_code
_entity_poly.pdbx_strand_id
1 'polypeptide(L)'
;MLHVDIPGAAAYKALAAVRSDACVSIYVETTPITQHADASRIAFQNLAREAMAQLEAAGFDKRRAADLAEHFDDIAEDDDFWAVQAQSLAVLATPDSVRTFRLANRLKSTAQVSDRFHLKPLLRAITFPHTGYVLALSENGARLVQFFADAAPREARVPDMPRDAASAVGKSSINDRSHSGRIAGSEG
;
A
#
# COMPACT_ATOMS: atom_id res chain seq x y z
N MET A 1 12.19 2.34 -0.06
CA MET A 1 10.94 3.02 0.33
C MET A 1 9.99 2.82 -0.82
N LEU A 2 8.85 2.15 -0.64
CA LEU A 2 7.88 2.00 -1.74
C LEU A 2 7.21 3.35 -1.95
N HIS A 3 7.02 3.75 -3.21
CA HIS A 3 6.25 4.95 -3.53
C HIS A 3 4.82 4.49 -3.70
N VAL A 4 3.99 4.73 -2.68
CA VAL A 4 2.62 4.22 -2.60
C VAL A 4 1.66 5.39 -2.69
N ASP A 5 0.83 5.37 -3.74
CA ASP A 5 -0.14 6.41 -4.04
C ASP A 5 -1.53 5.76 -3.92
N ILE A 6 -2.05 5.59 -2.70
CA ILE A 6 -3.38 4.98 -2.47
C ILE A 6 -4.44 6.08 -2.42
N PRO A 7 -5.55 5.97 -3.17
CA PRO A 7 -6.60 6.97 -3.12
C PRO A 7 -7.30 6.96 -1.76
N GLY A 8 -7.43 8.14 -1.15
CA GLY A 8 -8.28 8.34 0.02
C GLY A 8 -9.75 8.10 -0.28
N ALA A 9 -10.59 8.02 0.76
CA ALA A 9 -12.01 7.69 0.63
C ALA A 9 -12.79 8.61 -0.32
N ALA A 10 -12.47 9.91 -0.36
CA ALA A 10 -13.08 10.86 -1.29
C ALA A 10 -12.68 10.59 -2.76
N ALA A 11 -11.39 10.34 -3.00
CA ALA A 11 -10.88 9.99 -4.33
C ALA A 11 -11.47 8.66 -4.82
N TYR A 12 -11.58 7.66 -3.94
CA TYR A 12 -12.24 6.39 -4.26
C TYR A 12 -13.70 6.60 -4.69
N LYS A 13 -14.48 7.40 -3.95
CA LYS A 13 -15.87 7.72 -4.31
C LYS A 13 -15.96 8.43 -5.65
N ALA A 14 -15.04 9.35 -5.95
CA ALA A 14 -14.96 10.02 -7.24
C ALA A 14 -14.73 9.02 -8.38
N LEU A 15 -13.75 8.12 -8.24
CA LEU A 15 -13.48 7.05 -9.21
C LEU A 15 -14.70 6.14 -9.41
N ALA A 16 -15.40 5.78 -8.33
CA ALA A 16 -16.59 4.93 -8.40
C ALA A 16 -17.78 5.59 -9.14
N ALA A 17 -17.81 6.93 -9.13
CA ALA A 17 -18.83 7.72 -9.81
C ALA A 17 -18.55 7.93 -11.30
N VAL A 18 -17.31 7.70 -11.77
CA VAL A 18 -16.94 7.89 -13.19
C VAL A 18 -17.76 6.98 -14.10
N ARG A 19 -18.35 7.57 -15.13
CA ARG A 19 -18.98 6.89 -16.26
C ARG A 19 -18.37 7.44 -17.54
N SER A 20 -17.98 6.55 -18.42
CA SER A 20 -17.55 6.88 -19.78
C SER A 20 -18.03 5.78 -20.71
N ASP A 21 -17.98 6.06 -22.00
CA ASP A 21 -18.11 5.07 -23.07
C ASP A 21 -17.04 3.97 -23.03
N ALA A 22 -15.85 4.27 -22.50
CA ALA A 22 -14.83 3.28 -22.16
C ALA A 22 -14.12 3.66 -20.86
N CYS A 23 -14.18 2.77 -19.88
CA CYS A 23 -13.37 2.79 -18.67
C CYS A 23 -12.46 1.56 -18.68
N VAL A 24 -11.17 1.78 -18.85
CA VAL A 24 -10.13 0.75 -18.81
C VAL A 24 -9.51 0.71 -17.43
N SER A 25 -9.46 -0.49 -16.84
CA SER A 25 -8.83 -0.75 -15.56
C SER A 25 -7.74 -1.80 -15.74
N ILE A 26 -6.49 -1.38 -15.66
CA ILE A 26 -5.31 -2.25 -15.73
C ILE A 26 -4.70 -2.34 -14.35
N TYR A 27 -4.49 -3.57 -13.88
CA TYR A 27 -3.70 -3.86 -12.70
C TYR A 27 -2.52 -4.71 -13.15
N VAL A 28 -1.31 -4.32 -12.77
CA VAL A 28 -0.08 -5.05 -13.11
C VAL A 28 0.75 -5.27 -11.85
N GLU A 29 1.22 -6.49 -11.65
CA GLU A 29 2.22 -6.77 -10.62
C GLU A 29 3.54 -6.07 -11.00
N THR A 30 4.10 -5.33 -10.06
CA THR A 30 5.35 -4.58 -10.23
C THR A 30 6.34 -4.94 -9.15
N THR A 31 7.52 -4.35 -9.21
CA THR A 31 8.55 -4.54 -8.19
C THR A 31 9.27 -3.24 -7.88
N PRO A 32 9.62 -2.98 -6.61
CA PRO A 32 10.44 -1.84 -6.25
C PRO A 32 11.91 -2.02 -6.62
N ILE A 33 12.30 -3.18 -7.14
CA ILE A 33 13.66 -3.45 -7.60
C ILE A 33 13.78 -2.90 -9.02
N THR A 34 14.45 -1.76 -9.17
CA THR A 34 14.65 -1.04 -10.45
C THR A 34 15.14 -1.92 -11.59
N GLN A 35 16.02 -2.88 -11.30
CA GLN A 35 16.58 -3.81 -12.30
C GLN A 35 15.53 -4.72 -12.96
N HIS A 36 14.33 -4.81 -12.37
CA HIS A 36 13.21 -5.60 -12.86
C HIS A 36 12.03 -4.71 -13.33
N ALA A 37 12.23 -3.39 -13.42
CA ALA A 37 11.22 -2.45 -13.88
C ALA A 37 10.80 -2.75 -15.34
N ASP A 38 11.75 -3.13 -16.21
CA ASP A 38 11.48 -3.46 -17.62
C ASP A 38 10.48 -4.61 -17.77
N ALA A 39 10.59 -5.64 -16.94
CA ALA A 39 9.63 -6.74 -16.94
C ALA A 39 8.21 -6.28 -16.57
N SER A 40 8.12 -5.34 -15.62
CA SER A 40 6.84 -4.74 -15.19
C SER A 40 6.24 -3.86 -16.30
N ARG A 41 7.09 -3.07 -16.98
CA ARG A 41 6.73 -2.24 -18.13
C ARG A 41 6.20 -3.09 -19.30
N ILE A 42 6.90 -4.17 -19.63
CA ILE A 42 6.46 -5.13 -20.67
C ILE A 42 5.11 -5.76 -20.29
N ALA A 43 4.93 -6.17 -19.03
CA ALA A 43 3.67 -6.72 -18.56
C ALA A 43 2.51 -5.71 -18.69
N PHE A 44 2.76 -4.44 -18.37
CA PHE A 44 1.79 -3.37 -18.57
C PHE A 44 1.42 -3.18 -20.04
N GLN A 45 2.40 -3.09 -20.94
CA GLN A 45 2.16 -2.96 -22.39
C GLN A 45 1.32 -4.12 -22.94
N ASN A 46 1.56 -5.35 -22.47
CA ASN A 46 0.77 -6.51 -22.87
C ASN A 46 -0.70 -6.39 -22.42
N LEU A 47 -0.94 -5.93 -21.18
CA LEU A 47 -2.29 -5.70 -20.65
C LEU A 47 -2.99 -4.53 -21.34
N ALA A 48 -2.25 -3.47 -21.69
CA ALA A 48 -2.78 -2.35 -22.48
C ALA A 48 -3.24 -2.84 -23.86
N ARG A 49 -2.43 -3.64 -24.55
CA ARG A 49 -2.82 -4.28 -25.82
C ARG A 49 -4.06 -5.17 -25.68
N GLU A 50 -4.17 -5.93 -24.59
CA GLU A 50 -5.36 -6.74 -24.30
C GLU A 50 -6.61 -5.86 -24.14
N ALA A 51 -6.51 -4.75 -23.40
CA ALA A 51 -7.60 -3.80 -23.24
C ALA A 51 -8.02 -3.16 -24.58
N MET A 52 -7.04 -2.78 -25.42
CA MET A 52 -7.30 -2.23 -26.75
C MET A 52 -8.01 -3.24 -27.66
N ALA A 53 -7.62 -4.51 -27.60
CA ALA A 53 -8.29 -5.58 -28.35
C ALA A 53 -9.75 -5.80 -27.87
N GLN A 54 -10.01 -5.67 -26.56
CA GLN A 54 -11.38 -5.74 -26.02
C GLN A 54 -12.25 -4.59 -26.56
N LEU A 55 -11.70 -3.37 -26.64
CA LEU A 55 -12.40 -2.20 -27.20
C LEU A 55 -12.68 -2.37 -28.70
N GLU A 56 -11.69 -2.84 -29.47
CA GLU A 56 -11.86 -3.08 -30.90
C GLU A 56 -12.93 -4.14 -31.18
N ALA A 57 -12.92 -5.26 -30.44
CA ALA A 57 -13.92 -6.31 -30.55
C ALA A 57 -15.34 -5.83 -30.18
N ALA A 58 -15.45 -4.84 -29.30
CA ALA A 58 -16.70 -4.19 -28.94
C ALA A 58 -17.17 -3.13 -29.96
N GLY A 59 -16.41 -2.89 -31.04
CA GLY A 59 -16.73 -1.88 -32.04
C GLY A 59 -16.60 -0.44 -31.53
N PHE A 60 -15.71 -0.21 -30.55
CA PHE A 60 -15.48 1.10 -29.98
C PHE A 60 -14.94 2.10 -31.03
N ASP A 61 -15.21 3.38 -30.82
CA ASP A 61 -14.79 4.43 -31.74
C ASP A 61 -13.26 4.48 -31.88
N LYS A 62 -12.76 4.44 -33.13
CA LYS A 62 -11.32 4.38 -33.41
C LYS A 62 -10.56 5.61 -32.94
N ARG A 63 -11.17 6.79 -33.01
CA ARG A 63 -10.51 8.03 -32.58
C ARG A 63 -10.36 8.02 -31.06
N ARG A 64 -11.41 7.67 -30.33
CA ARG A 64 -11.35 7.54 -28.87
C ARG A 64 -10.45 6.40 -28.40
N ALA A 65 -10.36 5.32 -29.17
CA ALA A 65 -9.39 4.25 -28.93
C ALA A 65 -7.94 4.75 -29.07
N ALA A 66 -7.67 5.60 -30.06
CA ALA A 66 -6.34 6.21 -30.22
C ALA A 66 -6.00 7.13 -29.03
N ASP A 67 -6.95 7.93 -28.54
CA ASP A 67 -6.76 8.76 -27.35
C ASP A 67 -6.37 7.89 -26.12
N LEU A 68 -6.98 6.71 -25.95
CA LEU A 68 -6.61 5.74 -24.89
C LEU A 68 -5.22 5.12 -25.11
N ALA A 69 -4.88 4.78 -26.35
CA ALA A 69 -3.57 4.20 -26.67
C ALA A 69 -2.45 5.19 -26.35
N GLU A 70 -2.64 6.47 -26.68
CA GLU A 70 -1.69 7.55 -26.36
C GLU A 70 -1.43 7.63 -24.84
N HIS A 71 -2.47 7.61 -24.00
CA HIS A 71 -2.29 7.57 -22.54
C HIS A 71 -1.46 6.36 -22.06
N PHE A 72 -1.61 5.20 -22.70
CA PHE A 72 -0.86 4.00 -22.34
C PHE A 72 0.58 4.05 -22.83
N ASP A 73 0.80 4.59 -24.03
CA ASP A 73 2.14 4.77 -24.59
C ASP A 73 2.92 5.80 -23.76
N ASP A 74 2.31 6.92 -23.38
CA ASP A 74 2.92 7.92 -22.49
C ASP A 74 3.39 7.31 -21.16
N ILE A 75 2.54 6.52 -20.50
CA ILE A 75 2.90 5.80 -19.27
C ILE A 75 4.00 4.78 -19.54
N ALA A 76 3.91 4.08 -20.68
CA ALA A 76 4.91 3.08 -21.02
C ALA A 76 6.24 3.73 -21.36
N GLU A 77 6.31 4.96 -21.85
CA GLU A 77 7.55 5.64 -22.27
C GLU A 77 8.25 6.42 -21.13
N ASP A 78 7.56 6.66 -20.01
CA ASP A 78 8.11 7.38 -18.85
C ASP A 78 9.07 6.52 -18.01
N ASP A 79 10.37 6.57 -18.32
CA ASP A 79 11.43 5.86 -17.60
C ASP A 79 11.51 6.25 -16.11
N ASP A 80 11.30 7.53 -15.78
CA ASP A 80 11.34 8.02 -14.39
C ASP A 80 10.19 7.46 -13.57
N PHE A 81 9.01 7.32 -14.18
CA PHE A 81 7.86 6.66 -13.57
C PHE A 81 8.17 5.18 -13.26
N TRP A 82 8.76 4.44 -14.21
CA TRP A 82 9.11 3.02 -14.04
C TRP A 82 10.30 2.79 -13.10
N ALA A 83 11.20 3.77 -12.96
CA ALA A 83 12.29 3.71 -12.00
C ALA A 83 11.79 3.66 -10.54
N VAL A 84 10.57 4.11 -10.28
CA VAL A 84 10.01 4.16 -8.93
C VAL A 84 8.65 3.46 -8.88
N GLN A 85 8.64 2.19 -8.48
CA GLN A 85 7.43 1.36 -8.38
C GLN A 85 7.27 0.72 -7.00
N ALA A 86 6.07 0.19 -6.74
CA ALA A 86 5.73 -0.58 -5.55
C ALA A 86 5.57 -2.07 -5.90
N GLN A 87 4.68 -2.80 -5.23
CA GLN A 87 4.40 -4.22 -5.53
C GLN A 87 3.35 -4.39 -6.63
N SER A 88 2.53 -3.37 -6.89
CA SER A 88 1.61 -3.36 -8.03
C SER A 88 1.34 -1.94 -8.48
N LEU A 89 0.89 -1.81 -9.73
CA LEU A 89 0.43 -0.57 -10.32
C LEU A 89 -1.00 -0.76 -10.81
N ALA A 90 -1.87 0.19 -10.49
CA ALA A 90 -3.19 0.31 -11.08
C ALA A 90 -3.22 1.52 -12.02
N VAL A 91 -3.69 1.32 -13.25
CA VAL A 91 -3.93 2.36 -14.25
C VAL A 91 -5.42 2.35 -14.58
N LEU A 92 -6.09 3.46 -14.27
CA LEU A 92 -7.51 3.68 -14.55
C LEU A 92 -7.61 4.77 -15.62
N ALA A 93 -8.06 4.40 -16.81
CA ALA A 93 -8.09 5.29 -17.97
C ALA A 93 -9.48 5.36 -18.62
N THR A 94 -9.78 6.56 -19.09
CA THR A 94 -10.84 6.89 -20.05
C THR A 94 -10.16 7.61 -21.20
N PRO A 95 -10.80 7.77 -22.37
CA PRO A 95 -10.21 8.58 -23.44
C PRO A 95 -9.84 10.01 -22.99
N ASP A 96 -10.56 10.53 -21.98
CA ASP A 96 -10.43 11.92 -21.55
C ASP A 96 -9.49 12.09 -20.34
N SER A 97 -9.10 11.00 -19.67
CA SER A 97 -8.28 11.07 -18.46
C SER A 97 -7.67 9.75 -18.04
N VAL A 98 -6.47 9.81 -17.44
CA VAL A 98 -5.80 8.68 -16.81
C VAL A 98 -5.45 8.98 -15.35
N ARG A 99 -5.48 7.94 -14.51
CA ARG A 99 -5.07 7.96 -13.10
C ARG A 99 -4.25 6.72 -12.80
N THR A 100 -3.11 6.91 -12.14
CA THR A 100 -2.21 5.82 -11.75
C THR A 100 -2.12 5.73 -10.23
N PHE A 101 -2.01 4.52 -9.69
CA PHE A 101 -1.88 4.25 -8.27
C PHE A 101 -0.85 3.16 -8.05
N ARG A 102 0.21 3.47 -7.32
CA ARG A 102 1.22 2.48 -6.89
C ARG A 102 0.78 1.87 -5.56
N LEU A 103 0.75 0.55 -5.49
CA LEU A 103 0.14 -0.20 -4.41
C LEU A 103 1.18 -1.09 -3.73
N ALA A 104 1.16 -1.13 -2.39
CA ALA A 104 2.04 -1.99 -1.60
C ALA A 104 1.65 -3.48 -1.65
N ASN A 105 0.43 -3.78 -2.09
CA ASN A 105 -0.11 -5.13 -2.15
C ASN A 105 0.21 -5.75 -3.52
N ARG A 106 0.52 -7.04 -3.56
CA ARG A 106 0.59 -7.78 -4.83
C ARG A 106 -0.81 -8.11 -5.33
N LEU A 107 -1.22 -7.45 -6.40
CA LEU A 107 -2.47 -7.72 -7.09
C LEU A 107 -2.20 -8.62 -8.30
N LYS A 108 -3.16 -9.49 -8.60
CA LYS A 108 -3.10 -10.29 -9.83
C LYS A 108 -3.23 -9.37 -11.03
N SER A 109 -2.30 -9.50 -11.98
CA SER A 109 -2.33 -8.79 -13.25
C SER A 109 -3.62 -9.05 -14.02
N THR A 110 -4.31 -7.99 -14.48
CA THR A 110 -5.56 -8.08 -15.24
C THR A 110 -5.87 -6.77 -15.95
N ALA A 111 -6.51 -6.85 -17.12
CA ALA A 111 -7.10 -5.72 -17.83
C ALA A 111 -8.61 -5.92 -17.95
N GLN A 112 -9.40 -4.89 -17.65
CA GLN A 112 -10.85 -4.91 -17.81
C GLN A 112 -11.34 -3.62 -18.48
N VAL A 113 -12.27 -3.77 -19.42
CA VAL A 113 -12.95 -2.68 -20.10
C VAL A 113 -14.44 -2.72 -19.78
N SER A 114 -15.01 -1.59 -19.37
CA SER A 114 -16.44 -1.46 -19.03
C SER A 114 -16.91 -0.01 -19.12
N ASP A 115 -18.16 0.28 -18.73
CA ASP A 115 -18.69 1.65 -18.58
C ASP A 115 -18.30 2.29 -17.23
N ARG A 116 -17.61 1.52 -16.36
CA ARG A 116 -17.14 1.90 -15.02
C ARG A 116 -15.79 1.29 -14.72
N PHE A 117 -15.03 1.89 -13.81
CA PHE A 117 -13.78 1.30 -13.34
C PHE A 117 -14.00 0.03 -12.49
N HIS A 118 -13.14 -0.97 -12.69
CA HIS A 118 -13.08 -2.17 -11.86
C HIS A 118 -12.33 -1.87 -10.56
N LEU A 119 -13.02 -1.35 -9.54
CA LEU A 119 -12.38 -0.87 -8.30
C LEU A 119 -12.24 -1.92 -7.19
N LYS A 120 -12.70 -3.15 -7.40
CA LYS A 120 -12.64 -4.24 -6.40
C LYS A 120 -11.20 -4.56 -5.96
N PRO A 121 -10.18 -4.63 -6.85
CA PRO A 121 -8.80 -4.86 -6.44
C PRO A 121 -8.24 -3.70 -5.62
N LEU A 122 -8.58 -2.46 -5.98
CA LEU A 122 -8.18 -1.24 -5.28
C LEU A 122 -8.69 -1.20 -3.83
N LEU A 123 -9.93 -1.66 -3.57
CA LEU A 123 -10.47 -1.76 -2.21
C LEU A 123 -9.62 -2.63 -1.29
N ARG A 124 -9.05 -3.74 -1.80
CA ARG A 124 -8.17 -4.59 -0.99
C ARG A 124 -6.91 -3.85 -0.56
N ALA A 125 -6.34 -3.03 -1.45
CA ALA A 125 -5.18 -2.21 -1.12
C ALA A 125 -5.51 -1.12 -0.09
N ILE A 126 -6.72 -0.54 -0.13
CA ILE A 126 -7.15 0.49 0.82
C ILE A 126 -7.51 -0.10 2.20
N THR A 127 -8.18 -1.26 2.22
CA THR A 127 -8.77 -1.83 3.46
C THR A 127 -7.74 -2.56 4.33
N PHE A 128 -6.66 -3.04 3.72
CA PHE A 128 -5.56 -3.69 4.43
C PHE A 128 -4.27 -2.89 4.23
N PRO A 129 -4.16 -1.65 4.76
CA PRO A 129 -2.87 -1.03 4.84
C PRO A 129 -2.01 -2.00 5.67
N HIS A 130 -0.88 -2.48 5.14
CA HIS A 130 0.03 -3.36 5.86
C HIS A 130 0.80 -2.58 6.95
N THR A 131 0.05 -1.85 7.77
CA THR A 131 0.49 -1.02 8.87
C THR A 131 -0.07 -1.63 10.14
N GLY A 132 0.74 -1.67 11.18
CA GLY A 132 0.30 -2.16 12.48
C GLY A 132 1.20 -1.65 13.57
N TYR A 133 0.94 -2.12 14.79
CA TYR A 133 1.69 -1.72 15.97
C TYR A 133 2.23 -2.96 16.67
N VAL A 134 3.48 -2.86 17.14
CA VAL A 134 4.12 -3.81 18.03
C VAL A 134 4.35 -3.10 19.35
N LEU A 135 3.68 -3.57 20.41
CA LEU A 135 3.97 -3.15 21.78
C LEU A 135 5.07 -4.05 22.33
N ALA A 136 6.27 -3.49 22.54
CA ALA A 136 7.38 -4.20 23.15
C ALA A 136 7.42 -3.86 24.65
N LEU A 137 7.29 -4.89 25.49
CA LEU A 137 7.29 -4.78 26.95
C LEU A 137 8.44 -5.57 27.55
N SER A 138 9.09 -4.97 28.54
CA SER A 138 10.09 -5.58 29.41
C SER A 138 10.01 -4.92 30.79
N GLU A 139 10.69 -5.48 31.79
CA GLU A 139 10.74 -4.88 33.13
C GLU A 139 11.25 -3.43 33.10
N ASN A 140 12.25 -3.14 32.26
CA ASN A 140 12.97 -1.87 32.21
C ASN A 140 12.58 -0.98 31.02
N GLY A 141 11.51 -1.31 30.31
CA GLY A 141 11.22 -0.65 29.05
C GLY A 141 9.87 -1.00 28.47
N ALA A 142 9.12 0.02 28.05
CA ALA A 142 7.93 -0.11 27.23
C ALA A 142 8.01 0.87 26.04
N ARG A 143 7.79 0.37 24.82
CA ARG A 143 7.68 1.20 23.62
C ARG A 143 6.65 0.64 22.66
N LEU A 144 5.94 1.52 21.96
CA LEU A 144 5.04 1.17 20.88
C LEU A 144 5.73 1.47 19.56
N VAL A 145 5.90 0.48 18.70
CA VAL A 145 6.50 0.65 17.37
C VAL A 145 5.40 0.49 16.33
N GLN A 146 5.16 1.53 15.54
CA GLN A 146 4.35 1.42 14.34
C GLN A 146 5.21 0.89 13.20
N PHE A 147 4.78 -0.19 12.56
CA PHE A 147 5.38 -0.68 11.32
C PHE A 147 4.47 -0.35 10.15
N PHE A 148 5.07 -0.21 8.97
CA PHE A 148 4.39 0.16 7.73
C PHE A 148 4.71 -0.86 6.64
N ALA A 149 3.93 -0.82 5.56
CA ALA A 149 4.12 -1.70 4.41
C ALA A 149 5.42 -1.37 3.64
N ASP A 150 5.79 -0.10 3.65
CA ASP A 150 6.62 0.57 2.66
C ASP A 150 7.71 1.47 3.26
N ALA A 151 7.68 1.65 4.59
CA ALA A 151 8.56 2.52 5.34
C ALA A 151 9.19 1.80 6.54
N ALA A 152 10.34 2.31 6.98
CA ALA A 152 10.98 1.83 8.19
C ALA A 152 10.03 1.99 9.40
N PRO A 153 10.01 1.03 10.35
CA PRO A 153 9.23 1.17 11.56
C PRO A 153 9.59 2.44 12.33
N ARG A 154 8.60 3.07 12.94
CA ARG A 154 8.77 4.29 13.73
C ARG A 154 8.19 4.09 15.12
N GLU A 155 8.84 4.67 16.12
CA GLU A 155 8.28 4.69 17.46
C GLU A 155 7.05 5.60 17.50
N ALA A 156 5.93 5.05 17.96
CA ALA A 156 4.67 5.75 18.11
C ALA A 156 4.57 6.31 19.54
N ARG A 157 4.45 7.64 19.64
CA ARG A 157 4.29 8.30 20.94
C ARG A 157 2.88 8.05 21.46
N VAL A 158 2.80 7.38 22.61
CA VAL A 158 1.56 7.20 23.36
C VAL A 158 1.59 8.16 24.55
N PRO A 159 0.62 9.09 24.66
CA PRO A 159 0.50 9.95 25.83
C PRO A 159 0.43 9.13 27.12
N ASP A 160 1.16 9.58 28.14
CA ASP A 160 1.19 8.97 29.48
C ASP A 160 1.58 7.48 29.54
N MET A 161 2.26 6.97 28.50
CA MET A 161 2.76 5.60 28.51
C MET A 161 3.86 5.43 29.57
N PRO A 162 3.72 4.44 30.48
CA PRO A 162 4.79 4.12 31.42
C PRO A 162 6.08 3.79 30.70
N ARG A 163 7.22 4.19 31.27
CA ARG A 163 8.53 3.93 30.66
C ARG A 163 9.00 2.51 30.89
N ASP A 164 8.55 1.91 31.98
CA ASP A 164 8.97 0.61 32.49
C ASP A 164 7.87 0.04 33.41
N ALA A 165 8.08 -1.17 33.93
CA ALA A 165 7.08 -1.81 34.76
C ALA A 165 6.94 -1.13 36.13
N ALA A 166 7.99 -0.53 36.68
CA ALA A 166 7.96 0.14 37.99
C ALA A 166 7.11 1.42 37.95
N SER A 167 7.30 2.25 36.92
CA SER A 167 6.50 3.46 36.66
C SER A 167 5.02 3.14 36.38
N ALA A 168 4.71 1.97 35.80
CA ALA A 168 3.33 1.54 35.59
C ALA A 168 2.57 1.27 36.90
N VAL A 169 3.28 0.83 37.95
CA VAL A 169 2.70 0.49 39.27
C VAL A 169 3.06 1.49 40.37
N GLY A 170 3.67 2.63 40.02
CA GLY A 170 4.05 3.69 40.97
C GLY A 170 5.14 3.28 41.97
N LYS A 171 6.04 2.36 41.59
CA LYS A 171 7.16 1.91 42.43
C LYS A 171 8.50 2.43 41.93
N SER A 172 9.50 2.47 42.83
CA SER A 172 10.89 2.78 42.48
C SER A 172 11.63 1.61 41.82
N SER A 173 11.21 0.36 42.07
CA SER A 173 11.70 -0.86 41.43
C SER A 173 10.64 -1.97 41.48
N ILE A 174 10.61 -2.82 40.44
CA ILE A 174 9.76 -4.03 40.39
C ILE A 174 10.35 -5.16 41.24
N ASN A 175 11.68 -5.24 41.28
CA ASN A 175 12.44 -6.25 42.02
C ASN A 175 12.74 -5.83 43.46
N ASP A 176 11.89 -5.01 44.08
CA ASP A 176 12.02 -4.66 45.50
C ASP A 176 11.71 -5.89 46.35
N ARG A 177 12.71 -6.77 46.45
CA ARG A 177 12.82 -7.74 47.52
C ARG A 177 13.17 -6.94 48.76
N SER A 178 12.14 -6.39 49.40
CA SER A 178 12.25 -6.01 50.79
C SER A 178 12.79 -7.24 51.54
N HIS A 179 14.06 -7.19 51.97
CA HIS A 179 14.62 -8.10 52.97
C HIS A 179 13.89 -7.83 54.29
N SER A 180 12.64 -8.27 54.38
CA SER A 180 11.82 -8.19 55.58
C SER A 180 11.55 -9.61 56.04
N GLY A 181 12.32 -10.04 57.05
CA GLY A 181 11.90 -11.10 57.97
C GLY A 181 12.54 -12.47 57.78
N ARG A 182 13.87 -12.59 57.96
CA ARG A 182 14.40 -13.78 58.63
C ARG A 182 15.30 -13.33 59.77
N ILE A 183 14.77 -13.50 60.97
CA ILE A 183 15.48 -13.43 62.24
C ILE A 183 16.65 -14.42 62.15
N ALA A 184 17.88 -13.92 62.24
CA ALA A 184 19.03 -14.76 62.55
C ALA A 184 18.87 -15.17 64.01
N GLY A 185 18.48 -16.42 64.25
CA GLY A 185 18.52 -17.01 65.57
C GLY A 185 19.98 -17.14 66.00
N SER A 186 20.36 -16.37 67.02
CA SER A 186 21.57 -16.57 67.80
C SER A 186 21.41 -17.76 68.74
N GLU A 187 22.37 -18.67 68.65
CA GLU A 187 22.87 -19.60 69.68
C GLU A 187 22.02 -20.79 70.15
N GLY A 188 22.74 -21.92 70.28
CA GLY A 188 22.32 -23.25 70.70
C GLY A 188 23.31 -24.29 70.18
#